data_AF-A0A660T7X6-F1
#
_entry.id   AF-A0A660T7X6-F1
#
_cell.length_a   1.000
_cell.length_b   1.000
_cell.length_c   1.000
_cell.angle_alpha   90.00
_cell.angle_beta   90.00
_cell.angle_gamma   90.00
#
_symmetry.space_group_name_H-M   'P 1'
#
loop_
_entity.id
_entity.type
_entity.pdbx_description
1 polymer ?
#
loop_
_entity_poly.entity_id
_entity_poly.type
_entity_poly.pdbx_seq_one_letter_code
_entity_poly.pdbx_strand_id
1 'polypeptide(L)'
;MSRLYIGTSGYSYTDWVPSFYPETLPKNRYLEFYASEFNAVELNFTYYSMPSSQSLKRMALNTPSDFRFTVKANKSFTHERKGDIGETALHFIKALEPLIDDSKLGSLLFQFPYSFHYNIESRKYLDS
;
A
#
# COMPACT_ATOMS: atom_id res chain seq x y z
N MET A 1 18.73 16.85 -8.98
CA MET A 1 19.00 15.39 -8.87
C MET A 1 17.69 14.69 -8.62
N SER A 2 17.41 13.58 -9.31
CA SER A 2 16.20 12.77 -9.09
C SER A 2 16.27 12.05 -7.75
N ARG A 3 15.16 12.03 -7.02
CA ARG A 3 15.04 11.34 -5.72
C ARG A 3 14.67 9.87 -5.94
N LEU A 4 15.40 8.95 -5.32
CA LEU A 4 15.15 7.51 -5.42
C LEU A 4 14.46 7.01 -4.15
N TYR A 5 13.39 6.22 -4.33
CA TYR A 5 12.64 5.58 -3.26
C TYR A 5 12.86 4.06 -3.34
N ILE A 6 13.37 3.47 -2.25
CA ILE A 6 13.74 2.06 -2.16
C ILE A 6 13.04 1.45 -0.94
N GLY A 7 12.49 0.27 -1.14
CA GLY A 7 11.83 -0.50 -0.10
C GLY A 7 11.39 -1.87 -0.59
N THR A 8 10.59 -2.53 0.23
CA THR A 8 10.08 -3.89 0.01
C THR A 8 8.56 -3.92 -0.14
N SER A 9 8.07 -5.05 -0.64
CA SER A 9 6.65 -5.40 -0.73
C SER A 9 6.05 -5.82 0.62
N GLY A 10 6.07 -4.90 1.58
CA GLY A 10 5.63 -5.09 2.97
C GLY A 10 6.79 -4.99 3.94
N TYR A 11 6.49 -4.86 5.23
CA TYR A 11 7.50 -4.71 6.29
C TYR A 11 7.29 -5.66 7.47
N SER A 12 6.09 -6.18 7.70
CA SER A 12 5.75 -6.88 8.95
C SER A 12 5.95 -8.40 8.87
N TYR A 13 7.21 -8.85 8.87
CA TYR A 13 7.58 -10.28 8.79
C TYR A 13 8.33 -10.75 10.03
N THR A 14 7.90 -11.86 10.64
CA THR A 14 8.61 -12.48 11.77
C THR A 14 9.92 -13.12 11.35
N ASP A 15 10.00 -13.59 10.12
CA ASP A 15 11.18 -14.27 9.57
C ASP A 15 12.36 -13.31 9.36
N TRP A 16 12.12 -12.00 9.51
CA TRP A 16 13.13 -10.96 9.49
C TRP A 16 13.79 -10.75 10.87
N VAL A 17 13.33 -11.45 11.90
CA VAL A 17 13.96 -11.45 13.23
C VAL A 17 14.90 -12.65 13.32
N PRO A 18 16.19 -12.48 13.71
CA PRO A 18 16.85 -11.23 14.10
C PRO A 18 17.56 -10.51 12.95
N SER A 19 17.55 -11.08 11.73
CA SER A 19 18.41 -10.66 10.62
C SER A 19 18.27 -9.19 10.22
N PHE A 20 17.08 -8.61 10.40
CA PHE A 20 16.78 -7.20 10.13
C PHE A 20 16.16 -6.52 11.36
N TYR A 21 15.21 -7.17 12.03
CA TYR A 21 14.60 -6.64 13.26
C TYR A 21 15.28 -7.18 14.51
N PRO A 22 15.58 -6.35 15.53
CA PRO A 22 16.06 -6.82 16.82
C PRO A 22 15.08 -7.81 17.48
N GLU A 23 15.59 -8.83 18.17
CA GLU A 23 14.77 -9.88 18.82
C GLU A 23 13.75 -9.32 19.81
N THR A 24 14.11 -8.24 20.50
CA THR A 24 13.28 -7.60 21.53
C THR A 24 12.34 -6.53 20.98
N LEU A 25 12.38 -6.25 19.66
CA LEU A 25 11.56 -5.20 19.06
C LEU A 25 10.09 -5.65 19.00
N PRO A 26 9.15 -4.92 19.64
CA PRO A 26 7.75 -5.27 19.56
C PRO A 26 7.20 -5.01 18.14
N LYS A 27 6.32 -5.89 17.65
CA LYS A 27 5.79 -5.86 16.27
C LYS A 27 5.14 -4.53 15.87
N ASN A 28 4.51 -3.83 16.82
CA ASN A 28 3.89 -2.52 16.57
C ASN A 28 4.91 -1.41 16.25
N ARG A 29 6.21 -1.64 16.50
CA ARG A 29 7.32 -0.74 16.18
C ARG A 29 8.08 -1.14 14.92
N TYR A 30 7.70 -2.22 14.25
CA TYR A 30 8.37 -2.68 13.02
C TYR A 30 8.36 -1.64 11.91
N LEU A 31 7.25 -0.92 11.72
CA LEU A 31 7.19 0.12 10.69
C LEU A 31 8.17 1.27 10.97
N GLU A 32 8.27 1.67 12.23
CA GLU A 32 9.15 2.77 12.63
C GLU A 32 10.62 2.39 12.49
N PHE A 33 10.99 1.17 12.89
CA PHE A 33 12.32 0.63 12.65
C PHE A 33 12.59 0.48 11.15
N TYR A 34 11.65 -0.08 10.39
CA TYR A 34 11.80 -0.22 8.94
C TYR A 34 12.03 1.14 8.25
N ALA A 35 11.35 2.18 8.72
CA ALA A 35 11.46 3.53 8.19
C ALA A 35 12.74 4.29 8.62
N SER A 36 13.58 3.72 9.51
CA SER A 36 14.96 4.21 9.71
C SER A 36 15.93 3.71 8.65
N GLU A 37 15.63 2.56 8.04
CA GLU A 37 16.51 1.91 7.06
C GLU A 37 16.08 2.17 5.60
N PHE A 38 14.77 2.27 5.35
CA PHE A 38 14.19 2.49 4.02
C PHE A 38 13.35 3.77 3.98
N ASN A 39 13.22 4.35 2.79
CA ASN A 39 12.42 5.56 2.57
C ASN A 39 11.08 5.29 1.85
N ALA A 40 10.78 4.03 1.55
CA ALA A 40 9.48 3.63 1.01
C ALA A 40 9.07 2.21 1.40
N VAL A 41 7.77 1.94 1.29
CA VAL A 41 7.21 0.57 1.42
C VAL A 41 5.96 0.42 0.57
N GLU A 42 5.74 -0.78 0.05
CA GLU A 42 4.45 -1.17 -0.52
C GLU A 42 3.56 -1.85 0.52
N LEU A 43 2.34 -1.35 0.69
CA LEU A 43 1.31 -1.93 1.55
C LEU A 43 0.53 -2.99 0.76
N ASN A 44 0.73 -4.25 1.13
CA ASN A 44 0.08 -5.40 0.48
C ASN A 44 -1.19 -5.89 1.19
N PHE A 45 -1.38 -5.58 2.49
CA PHE A 45 -2.57 -6.03 3.21
C PHE A 45 -3.87 -5.49 2.59
N THR A 46 -3.80 -4.32 1.96
CA THR A 46 -4.91 -3.63 1.29
C THR A 46 -5.48 -4.41 0.10
N TYR A 47 -4.70 -5.32 -0.46
CA TYR A 47 -5.18 -6.28 -1.46
C TYR A 47 -6.28 -7.19 -0.88
N TYR A 48 -6.12 -7.63 0.36
CA TYR A 48 -7.03 -8.59 1.00
C TYR A 48 -8.22 -7.92 1.69
N SER A 49 -8.01 -6.74 2.28
CA SER A 49 -9.04 -5.98 3.00
C SER A 49 -8.97 -4.49 2.65
N MET A 50 -10.11 -3.80 2.69
CA MET A 50 -10.10 -2.35 2.49
C MET A 50 -9.25 -1.69 3.59
N PRO A 51 -8.38 -0.72 3.24
CA PRO A 51 -7.64 0.02 4.25
C PRO A 51 -8.61 0.79 5.15
N SER A 52 -8.23 0.96 6.42
CA SER A 52 -8.90 1.92 7.29
C SER A 52 -8.11 3.21 7.38
N SER A 53 -8.81 4.35 7.27
CA SER A 53 -8.22 5.69 7.42
C SER A 53 -7.43 5.81 8.73
N GLN A 54 -7.96 5.30 9.83
CA GLN A 54 -7.28 5.32 11.13
C GLN A 54 -5.93 4.56 11.10
N SER A 55 -5.86 3.40 10.44
CA SER A 55 -4.62 2.64 10.34
C SER A 55 -3.59 3.37 9.50
N LEU A 56 -4.01 3.93 8.36
CA LEU A 56 -3.12 4.68 7.48
C LEU A 56 -2.63 5.98 8.12
N LYS A 57 -3.49 6.67 8.89
CA LYS A 57 -3.09 7.83 9.71
C LYS A 57 -2.01 7.46 10.72
N ARG A 58 -2.15 6.33 11.41
CA ARG A 58 -1.12 5.86 12.36
C ARG A 58 0.20 5.52 11.64
N MET A 59 0.14 4.92 10.45
CA MET A 59 1.34 4.66 9.64
C MET A 59 2.02 5.95 9.20
N ALA A 60 1.24 6.95 8.78
CA ALA A 60 1.75 8.28 8.43
C ALA A 60 2.47 8.93 9.63
N LEU A 61 1.88 8.89 10.82
CA LEU A 61 2.49 9.46 12.03
C LEU A 61 3.79 8.76 12.46
N ASN A 62 3.90 7.45 12.22
CA ASN A 62 5.04 6.64 12.67
C ASN A 62 6.18 6.53 11.65
N THR A 63 6.18 7.37 10.61
CA THR A 63 7.23 7.39 9.57
C THR A 63 7.75 8.81 9.34
N PRO A 64 8.99 8.99 8.85
CA PRO A 64 9.52 10.29 8.45
C PRO A 64 8.64 11.02 7.42
N SER A 65 8.66 12.36 7.38
CA SER A 65 7.83 13.17 6.47
C SER A 65 8.10 12.90 4.99
N ASP A 66 9.31 12.45 4.67
CA ASP A 66 9.74 12.14 3.33
C ASP A 66 9.60 10.66 2.93
N PHE A 67 9.08 9.83 3.84
CA PHE A 67 8.76 8.43 3.59
C PHE A 67 7.58 8.31 2.61
N ARG A 68 7.59 7.28 1.74
CA ARG A 68 6.53 7.07 0.74
C ARG A 68 5.89 5.69 0.85
N PHE A 69 4.57 5.67 0.76
CA PHE A 69 3.79 4.44 0.69
C PHE A 69 3.31 4.22 -0.74
N THR A 70 3.58 3.04 -1.27
CA THR A 70 2.83 2.49 -2.41
C THR A 70 1.68 1.67 -1.84
N VAL A 71 0.44 1.92 -2.26
CA VAL A 71 -0.71 1.15 -1.77
C VAL A 71 -1.19 0.22 -2.87
N LYS A 72 -1.21 -1.09 -2.60
CA LYS A 72 -1.78 -2.06 -3.53
C LYS A 72 -3.30 -1.93 -3.52
N ALA A 73 -3.90 -1.79 -4.70
CA ALA A 73 -5.34 -1.75 -4.85
C ALA A 73 -5.96 -3.04 -4.30
N ASN A 74 -7.15 -2.90 -3.69
CA ASN A 74 -7.91 -4.06 -3.23
C ASN A 74 -8.20 -5.03 -4.39
N LYS A 75 -8.28 -6.33 -4.10
CA LYS A 75 -8.63 -7.36 -5.09
C LYS A 75 -9.96 -7.11 -5.80
N SER A 76 -10.88 -6.34 -5.18
CA SER A 76 -12.12 -5.90 -5.81
C SER A 76 -11.89 -5.17 -7.14
N PHE A 77 -10.82 -4.36 -7.24
CA PHE A 77 -10.46 -3.59 -8.43
C PHE A 77 -9.67 -4.38 -9.49
N THR A 78 -9.10 -5.52 -9.15
CA THR A 78 -8.11 -6.17 -10.03
C THR A 78 -8.49 -7.60 -10.38
N HIS A 79 -8.95 -8.37 -9.40
CA HIS A 79 -9.21 -9.79 -9.53
C HIS A 79 -10.70 -10.09 -9.61
N GLU A 80 -11.50 -9.51 -8.70
CA GLU A 80 -12.92 -9.80 -8.61
C GLU A 80 -13.73 -8.98 -9.63
N ARG A 81 -13.49 -7.67 -9.72
CA ARG A 81 -14.08 -6.74 -10.69
C ARG A 81 -15.62 -6.83 -10.75
N LYS A 82 -16.26 -6.85 -9.58
CA LYS A 82 -17.70 -7.00 -9.40
C LYS A 82 -18.26 -5.83 -8.59
N GLY A 83 -19.56 -5.57 -8.75
CA GLY A 83 -20.29 -4.54 -8.01
C GLY A 83 -20.06 -3.13 -8.57
N ASP A 84 -20.43 -2.12 -7.77
CA ASP A 84 -20.20 -0.72 -8.10
C ASP A 84 -18.76 -0.33 -7.79
N ILE A 85 -17.94 -0.24 -8.84
CA ILE A 85 -16.52 0.11 -8.73
C ILE A 85 -16.35 1.57 -8.33
N GLY A 86 -17.26 2.46 -8.74
CA GLY A 86 -17.23 3.87 -8.38
C GLY A 86 -17.42 4.06 -6.88
N GLU A 87 -18.44 3.43 -6.29
CA GLU A 87 -18.64 3.45 -4.83
C GLU A 87 -17.44 2.83 -4.09
N THR A 88 -16.94 1.70 -4.59
CA THR A 88 -15.76 1.04 -4.03
C THR A 88 -14.53 1.94 -4.07
N ALA A 89 -14.33 2.66 -5.18
CA ALA A 89 -13.23 3.62 -5.35
C ALA A 89 -13.36 4.80 -4.39
N LEU A 90 -14.56 5.36 -4.22
CA LEU A 90 -14.79 6.45 -3.27
C LEU A 90 -14.44 6.03 -1.84
N HIS A 91 -14.87 4.85 -1.41
CA HIS A 91 -14.49 4.31 -0.09
C HIS A 91 -12.99 4.08 0.05
N PHE A 92 -12.34 3.56 -1.00
CA PHE A 92 -10.90 3.35 -1.00
C PHE A 92 -10.14 4.68 -0.92
N ILE A 93 -10.47 5.66 -1.76
CA ILE A 93 -9.84 6.99 -1.79
C ILE A 93 -9.99 7.68 -0.43
N LYS A 94 -11.20 7.64 0.16
CA LYS A 94 -11.44 8.21 1.49
C LYS A 94 -10.56 7.58 2.57
N ALA A 95 -10.30 6.28 2.48
CA ALA A 95 -9.40 5.62 3.40
C ALA A 95 -7.94 6.11 3.23
N LEU A 96 -7.53 6.52 2.03
CA LEU A 96 -6.17 6.99 1.73
C LEU A 96 -5.91 8.46 2.12
N GLU A 97 -6.95 9.25 2.41
CA GLU A 97 -6.84 10.67 2.77
C GLU A 97 -5.65 10.98 3.70
N PRO A 98 -5.40 10.24 4.80
CA PRO A 98 -4.27 10.56 5.69
C PRO A 98 -2.90 10.48 5.02
N LEU A 99 -2.71 9.59 4.03
CA LEU A 99 -1.46 9.52 3.28
C LEU A 99 -1.39 10.62 2.21
N ILE A 100 -2.53 11.02 1.65
CA ILE A 100 -2.63 12.09 0.65
C ILE A 100 -2.34 13.44 1.31
N ASP A 101 -3.02 13.73 2.41
CA ASP A 101 -2.91 14.98 3.16
C ASP A 101 -1.47 15.21 3.66
N ASP A 102 -0.82 14.16 4.16
CA ASP A 102 0.58 14.20 4.61
C ASP A 102 1.60 14.13 3.46
N SER A 103 1.16 14.09 2.19
CA SER A 103 2.00 13.95 1.00
C SER A 103 2.90 12.70 1.02
N LYS A 104 2.40 11.61 1.63
CA LYS A 104 3.10 10.33 1.79
C LYS A 104 2.61 9.23 0.86
N LEU A 105 1.48 9.41 0.17
CA LEU A 105 1.05 8.51 -0.89
C LEU A 105 1.99 8.68 -2.09
N GLY A 106 2.84 7.68 -2.35
CA GLY A 106 3.78 7.68 -3.47
C GLY A 106 3.16 7.15 -4.76
N SER A 107 2.46 6.02 -4.69
CA SER A 107 1.77 5.44 -5.85
C SER A 107 0.65 4.47 -5.45
N LEU A 108 -0.20 4.14 -6.41
CA LEU A 108 -1.15 3.05 -6.32
C LEU A 108 -0.75 1.93 -7.27
N LEU A 109 -0.72 0.69 -6.78
CA LEU A 109 -0.41 -0.48 -7.58
C LEU A 109 -1.69 -1.26 -7.92
N PHE A 110 -2.05 -1.27 -9.19
CA PHE A 110 -3.10 -2.13 -9.74
C PHE A 110 -2.48 -3.34 -10.43
N GLN A 111 -2.25 -4.41 -9.66
CA GLN A 111 -1.71 -5.66 -10.18
C GLN A 111 -2.84 -6.62 -10.53
N PHE A 112 -2.97 -6.93 -11.83
CA PHE A 112 -3.99 -7.84 -12.35
C PHE A 112 -3.55 -9.31 -12.30
N PRO A 113 -4.49 -10.27 -12.30
CA PRO A 113 -4.18 -11.69 -12.38
C PRO A 113 -3.69 -12.08 -13.78
N TYR A 114 -3.05 -13.26 -13.87
CA TYR A 114 -2.62 -13.85 -15.15
C TYR A 114 -3.74 -13.96 -16.20
N SER A 115 -4.99 -14.15 -15.77
CA SER A 115 -6.15 -14.24 -16.66
C SER A 115 -6.55 -12.91 -17.31
N PHE A 116 -5.97 -11.78 -16.90
CA PHE A 116 -6.25 -10.47 -17.49
C PHE A 116 -5.37 -10.23 -18.71
N HIS A 117 -5.97 -10.36 -19.89
CA HIS A 117 -5.27 -10.28 -21.17
C HIS A 117 -5.61 -8.98 -21.91
N TYR A 118 -4.78 -8.61 -22.88
CA TYR A 118 -5.05 -7.48 -23.76
C TYR A 118 -6.24 -7.79 -24.69
N ASN A 119 -7.43 -7.34 -24.33
CA ASN A 119 -8.66 -7.45 -25.12
C ASN A 119 -9.57 -6.23 -24.90
N ILE A 120 -10.67 -6.12 -25.66
CA ILE A 120 -11.57 -4.96 -25.63
C ILE A 120 -12.18 -4.74 -24.23
N GLU A 121 -12.65 -5.81 -23.58
CA GLU A 121 -13.31 -5.70 -22.28
C GLU A 121 -12.32 -5.29 -21.18
N SER A 122 -11.11 -5.84 -21.20
CA SER A 122 -10.03 -5.42 -20.31
C SER A 122 -9.63 -3.95 -20.49
N ARG A 123 -9.66 -3.41 -21.72
CA ARG A 123 -9.38 -1.99 -21.96
C ARG A 123 -10.50 -1.09 -21.46
N LYS A 124 -11.76 -1.43 -21.77
CA LYS A 124 -12.93 -0.70 -21.24
C LYS A 124 -12.92 -0.65 -19.71
N TYR A 125 -12.48 -1.73 -19.07
CA TYR A 125 -12.33 -1.79 -17.61
C TYR A 125 -11.24 -0.84 -17.07
N LEU A 126 -10.16 -0.63 -17.82
CA LEU A 126 -9.10 0.29 -17.42
C LEU A 126 -9.50 1.76 -17.63
N ASP A 127 -10.42 2.02 -18.57
CA ASP A 127 -10.92 3.35 -18.88
C ASP A 127 -12.13 3.78 -18.01
N SER A 128 -12.72 2.85 -17.26
CA SER A 128 -13.89 3.09 -16.39
C SER A 128 -13.49 3.66 -15.03
#